data_AF-A0A2E5YKC0-F1
#
_entry.id   AF-A0A2E5YKC0-F1
#
_cell.length_a   1.000
_cell.length_b   1.000
_cell.length_c   1.000
_cell.angle_alpha   90.00
_cell.angle_beta   90.00
_cell.angle_gamma   90.00
#
_symmetry.space_group_name_H-M   'P 1'
#
loop_
_entity.id
_entity.type
_entity.pdbx_description
1 polymer ?
#
loop_
_entity_poly.entity_id
_entity_poly.type
_entity_poly.pdbx_seq_one_letter_code
_entity_poly.pdbx_strand_id
1 'polypeptide(L)'
;MDWKYTKLLTNIQTTIDAVCGTREGLADVCERLREEAEACYVKAGISLVPHAEHVERLRGAALAMGRIDGAARSGGSSSQSLTRGVGSIETNYINGEIVLLGRLHGVATPANRVVQCLANQLAKEGEGATPIPVDTLHRLIQERSGAL
;
A
#
# COMPACT_ATOMS: atom_id res chain seq x y z
N MET A 1 16.65 7.33 7.40
CA MET A 1 16.12 6.03 6.92
C MET A 1 14.83 6.27 6.12
N ASP A 2 14.70 7.44 5.49
CA ASP A 2 13.38 8.08 5.36
C ASP A 2 12.71 7.77 4.02
N TRP A 3 13.52 7.34 3.05
CA TRP A 3 13.07 6.94 1.71
C TRP A 3 12.24 5.64 1.71
N LYS A 4 12.45 4.75 2.69
CA LYS A 4 11.73 3.48 2.79
C LYS A 4 10.25 3.73 3.10
N TYR A 5 9.97 4.66 4.01
CA TYR A 5 8.61 4.98 4.45
C TYR A 5 7.81 5.71 3.37
N THR A 6 8.44 6.62 2.61
CA THR A 6 7.79 7.27 1.48
C THR A 6 7.47 6.29 0.34
N LYS A 7 8.40 5.36 0.03
CA LYS A 7 8.15 4.30 -0.96
C LYS A 7 7.05 3.33 -0.49
N LEU A 8 6.93 3.10 0.82
CA LEU A 8 5.88 2.27 1.40
C LEU A 8 4.48 2.85 1.15
N LEU A 9 4.33 4.18 1.23
CA LEU A 9 3.07 4.87 0.92
C LEU A 9 2.66 4.71 -0.55
N THR A 10 3.61 4.68 -1.47
CA THR A 10 3.33 4.40 -2.90
C THR A 10 2.91 2.94 -3.12
N ASN A 11 3.47 2.00 -2.36
CA ASN A 11 3.15 0.58 -2.46
C ASN A 11 1.86 0.17 -1.72
N ILE A 12 1.34 0.99 -0.81
CA ILE A 12 0.02 0.80 -0.18
C ILE A 12 -1.11 0.82 -1.22
N GLN A 13 -0.93 1.54 -2.34
CA GLN A 13 -1.93 1.61 -3.40
C GLN A 13 -1.91 0.36 -4.29
N THR A 14 -0.75 -0.26 -4.49
CA THR A 14 -0.63 -1.50 -5.28
C THR A 14 -1.28 -2.70 -4.57
N THR A 15 -1.50 -2.61 -3.26
CA THR A 15 -2.23 -3.62 -2.49
C THR A 15 -3.73 -3.61 -2.78
N ILE A 16 -4.30 -2.44 -3.09
CA ILE A 16 -5.70 -2.33 -3.53
C ILE A 16 -5.89 -3.02 -4.89
N ASP A 17 -4.96 -2.82 -5.83
CA ASP A 17 -4.99 -3.49 -7.13
C ASP A 17 -5.00 -5.03 -6.95
N ALA A 18 -4.22 -5.56 -6.00
CA ALA A 18 -4.18 -6.99 -5.71
C ALA A 18 -5.46 -7.53 -5.04
N VAL A 19 -6.16 -6.71 -4.26
CA VAL A 19 -7.36 -7.13 -3.52
C VAL A 19 -8.63 -6.99 -4.36
N CYS A 20 -8.78 -5.88 -5.07
CA CYS A 20 -10.02 -5.55 -5.79
C CYS A 20 -9.89 -5.74 -7.31
N GLY A 21 -8.69 -5.92 -7.84
CA GLY A 21 -8.45 -5.96 -9.30
C GLY A 21 -8.66 -4.63 -10.02
N THR A 22 -9.07 -3.58 -9.29
CA THR A 22 -9.29 -2.22 -9.77
C THR A 22 -9.12 -1.22 -8.63
N ARG A 23 -8.87 0.04 -8.99
CA ARG A 23 -8.89 1.21 -8.09
C ARG A 23 -10.02 2.18 -8.38
N GLU A 24 -10.85 1.90 -9.37
CA GLU A 24 -12.02 2.72 -9.68
C GLU A 24 -12.99 2.73 -8.47
N GLY A 25 -13.36 3.93 -7.99
CA GLY A 25 -14.21 4.10 -6.81
C GLY A 25 -13.52 3.86 -5.45
N LEU A 26 -12.18 3.80 -5.41
CA LEU A 26 -11.39 3.54 -4.19
C LEU A 26 -10.39 4.67 -3.86
N ALA A 27 -10.59 5.87 -4.40
CA ALA A 27 -9.69 7.00 -4.16
C ALA A 27 -9.66 7.40 -2.68
N ASP A 28 -10.83 7.45 -2.04
CA ASP A 28 -11.01 7.74 -0.62
C ASP A 28 -10.40 6.64 0.27
N VAL A 29 -10.50 5.36 -0.13
CA VAL A 29 -9.83 4.26 0.57
C VAL A 29 -8.31 4.41 0.48
N CYS A 30 -7.78 4.78 -0.69
CA CYS A 30 -6.35 5.03 -0.86
C CYS A 30 -5.85 6.19 0.01
N GLU A 31 -6.62 7.28 0.08
CA GLU A 31 -6.32 8.41 0.97
C GLU A 31 -6.33 7.98 2.43
N ARG A 32 -7.34 7.23 2.85
CA ARG A 32 -7.48 6.77 4.23
C ARG A 32 -6.36 5.82 4.67
N LEU A 33 -5.95 4.90 3.80
CA LEU A 33 -4.81 4.03 4.05
C LEU A 33 -3.52 4.84 4.30
N ARG A 34 -3.33 5.91 3.53
CA ARG A 34 -2.20 6.83 3.65
C ARG A 34 -2.29 7.64 4.94
N GLU A 35 -3.45 8.21 5.27
CA GLU A 35 -3.66 8.98 6.51
C GLU A 35 -3.35 8.15 7.77
N GLU A 36 -3.83 6.90 7.82
CA GLU A 36 -3.53 5.98 8.91
C GLU A 36 -2.03 5.70 9.04
N ALA A 37 -1.35 5.50 7.92
CA ALA A 37 0.09 5.27 7.90
C ALA A 37 0.87 6.51 8.39
N GLU A 38 0.50 7.70 7.92
CA GLU A 38 1.11 8.96 8.36
C GLU A 38 0.89 9.21 9.85
N ALA A 39 -0.31 8.95 10.37
CA ALA A 39 -0.61 9.06 11.79
C ALA A 39 0.27 8.11 12.63
N CYS A 40 0.49 6.87 12.16
CA CYS A 40 1.40 5.93 12.80
C CYS A 40 2.84 6.44 12.81
N TYR A 41 3.33 6.95 11.68
CA TYR A 41 4.69 7.48 11.59
C TYR A 41 4.91 8.69 12.50
N VAL A 42 3.95 9.62 12.55
CA VAL A 42 4.00 10.76 13.46
C VAL A 42 4.09 10.30 14.92
N LYS A 43 3.26 9.34 15.33
CA LYS A 43 3.27 8.81 16.71
C LYS A 43 4.49 7.96 17.04
N ALA A 44 5.11 7.35 16.03
CA ALA A 44 6.37 6.61 16.15
C ALA A 44 7.62 7.52 16.12
N GLY A 45 7.46 8.83 15.89
CA GLY A 45 8.59 9.76 15.75
C GLY A 45 9.39 9.58 14.45
N ILE A 46 8.78 8.98 13.42
CA ILE A 46 9.40 8.75 12.11
C ILE A 46 9.18 9.98 11.23
N SER A 47 10.26 10.66 10.85
CA SER A 47 10.19 11.82 9.94
C SER A 47 9.93 11.39 8.49
N LEU A 48 8.83 11.85 7.91
CA LEU A 48 8.51 11.66 6.49
C LEU A 48 9.18 12.75 5.64
N VAL A 49 9.78 12.37 4.51
CA VAL A 49 10.18 13.35 3.48
C VAL A 49 8.90 13.84 2.76
N PRO A 50 8.71 15.16 2.58
CA PRO A 50 7.53 15.71 1.91
C PRO A 50 7.32 15.15 0.49
N HIS A 51 6.05 14.91 0.12
CA HIS A 51 5.66 14.28 -1.15
C HIS A 51 6.19 15.02 -2.41
N ALA A 52 6.29 16.35 -2.37
CA ALA A 52 6.83 17.14 -3.48
C ALA A 52 8.33 16.85 -3.74
N GLU A 53 9.12 16.69 -2.68
CA GLU A 53 10.55 16.34 -2.78
C GLU A 53 10.73 14.90 -3.28
N HIS A 54 9.75 14.02 -2.98
CA HIS A 54 9.69 12.65 -3.50
C HIS A 54 9.41 12.59 -5.01
N VAL A 55 8.44 13.35 -5.52
CA VAL A 55 8.12 13.40 -6.95
C VAL A 55 9.31 13.92 -7.78
N GLU A 56 9.98 14.97 -7.30
CA GLU A 56 11.13 15.56 -7.99
C GLU A 56 12.35 14.63 -7.98
N ARG A 57 12.60 13.89 -6.90
CA ARG A 57 13.65 12.86 -6.90
C ARG A 57 13.30 11.62 -7.71
N LEU A 58 12.03 11.22 -7.81
CA LEU A 58 11.61 10.14 -8.72
C LEU A 58 11.85 10.52 -10.19
N ARG A 59 11.57 11.77 -10.57
CA ARG A 59 11.98 12.32 -11.88
C ARG A 59 13.49 12.26 -12.04
N GLY A 60 14.25 12.72 -11.03
CA GLY A 60 15.70 12.71 -11.03
C GLY A 60 16.32 11.31 -11.14
N ALA A 61 15.75 10.31 -10.45
CA ALA A 61 16.19 8.91 -10.51
C ALA A 61 15.84 8.25 -11.86
N ALA A 62 14.68 8.58 -12.44
CA ALA A 62 14.32 8.16 -13.79
C ALA A 62 15.25 8.78 -14.85
N LEU A 63 15.68 10.03 -14.66
CA LEU A 63 16.68 10.71 -15.49
C LEU A 63 18.09 10.12 -15.32
N ALA A 64 18.47 9.75 -14.09
CA ALA A 64 19.80 9.20 -13.76
C ALA A 64 19.98 7.72 -14.18
N MET A 65 18.89 6.96 -14.35
CA MET A 65 18.96 5.53 -14.68
C MET A 65 19.32 5.20 -16.13
N GLY A 66 19.39 6.18 -17.04
CA GLY A 66 19.86 5.98 -18.41
C GLY A 66 18.97 5.04 -19.26
N ARG A 67 18.94 5.28 -20.57
CA ARG A 67 18.26 4.39 -21.52
C ARG A 67 19.03 3.08 -21.63
N ILE A 68 18.32 1.94 -21.59
CA ILE A 68 18.84 0.66 -22.09
C ILE A 68 17.98 0.31 -23.30
N ASP A 69 18.62 0.16 -24.47
CA ASP A 69 17.99 -0.13 -25.78
C ASP A 69 16.87 0.84 -26.22
N GLY A 70 17.10 2.14 -26.07
CA GLY A 70 16.26 3.17 -26.71
C GLY A 70 14.85 3.35 -26.14
N ALA A 71 14.38 2.44 -25.28
CA ALA A 71 13.12 2.56 -24.55
C ALA A 71 13.36 3.08 -23.13
N ALA A 72 12.47 3.95 -22.65
CA ALA A 72 12.45 4.33 -21.24
C ALA A 72 12.10 3.08 -20.40
N ARG A 73 12.88 2.78 -19.35
CA ARG A 73 12.50 1.74 -18.38
C ARG A 73 11.28 2.22 -17.59
N SER A 74 10.07 1.94 -18.07
CA SER A 74 8.84 2.03 -17.28
C SER A 74 8.62 0.70 -16.56
N GLY A 75 9.18 0.57 -15.37
CA GLY A 75 8.97 -0.61 -14.53
C GLY A 75 10.10 -0.77 -13.55
N GLY A 76 9.94 -0.16 -12.37
CA GLY A 76 10.79 -0.51 -11.24
C GLY A 76 10.63 -1.99 -10.93
N SER A 77 11.72 -2.63 -10.50
CA SER A 77 11.88 -4.05 -10.14
C SER A 77 11.00 -4.55 -8.98
N SER A 78 9.88 -3.88 -8.72
CA SER A 78 8.79 -4.29 -7.82
C SER A 78 7.50 -4.62 -8.60
N SER A 79 7.28 -4.04 -9.79
CA SER A 79 6.05 -4.28 -10.57
C SER A 79 6.05 -5.62 -11.32
N GLN A 80 7.23 -6.20 -11.59
CA GLN A 80 7.36 -7.48 -12.31
C GLN A 80 7.21 -8.72 -11.40
N SER A 81 7.24 -8.57 -10.07
CA SER A 81 7.12 -9.70 -9.13
C SER A 81 5.69 -10.02 -8.69
N LEU A 82 4.72 -9.17 -9.06
CA LEU A 82 3.33 -9.23 -8.59
C LEU A 82 2.46 -10.35 -9.20
N THR A 83 2.96 -11.10 -10.18
CA THR A 83 2.12 -12.03 -10.96
C THR A 83 2.07 -13.48 -10.45
N ARG A 84 2.76 -13.84 -9.36
CA ARG A 84 2.84 -15.25 -8.91
C ARG A 84 2.82 -15.42 -7.39
N GLY A 85 1.68 -15.19 -6.72
CA GLY A 85 1.50 -15.52 -5.29
C GLY A 85 2.32 -14.70 -4.27
N VAL A 86 3.09 -13.70 -4.72
CA VAL A 86 3.93 -12.82 -3.87
C VAL A 86 3.13 -11.72 -3.15
N GLY A 87 1.88 -11.47 -3.58
CA GLY A 87 1.07 -10.34 -3.11
C GLY A 87 0.78 -10.31 -1.60
N SER A 88 0.61 -11.46 -0.93
CA SER A 88 0.36 -11.47 0.53
C SER A 88 1.60 -11.19 1.37
N ILE A 89 2.77 -11.64 0.92
CA ILE A 89 4.04 -11.38 1.59
C ILE A 89 4.30 -9.88 1.54
N GLU A 90 4.17 -9.26 0.36
CA GLU A 90 4.30 -7.82 0.20
C GLU A 90 3.25 -7.04 1.01
N THR A 91 1.98 -7.49 1.01
CA THR A 91 0.92 -6.86 1.81
C THR A 91 1.20 -6.90 3.32
N ASN A 92 1.71 -8.01 3.83
CA ASN A 92 2.07 -8.13 5.24
C ASN A 92 3.26 -7.23 5.61
N TYR A 93 4.22 -7.06 4.72
CA TYR A 93 5.30 -6.10 4.92
C TYR A 93 4.85 -4.63 4.76
N ILE A 94 3.81 -4.37 3.98
CA ILE A 94 3.31 -3.01 3.72
C ILE A 94 2.24 -2.64 4.76
N ASN A 95 1.02 -3.17 4.63
CA ASN A 95 -0.08 -2.83 5.54
C ASN A 95 0.11 -3.44 6.93
N GLY A 96 0.76 -4.60 7.03
CA GLY A 96 1.02 -5.23 8.33
C GLY A 96 1.97 -4.43 9.22
N GLU A 97 2.98 -3.77 8.63
CA GLU A 97 3.86 -2.84 9.35
C GLU A 97 3.07 -1.65 9.92
N ILE A 98 2.17 -1.06 9.12
CA ILE A 98 1.31 0.03 9.58
C ILE A 98 0.39 -0.42 10.72
N VAL A 99 -0.21 -1.61 10.60
CA VAL A 99 -1.05 -2.18 11.66
C VAL A 99 -0.25 -2.46 12.94
N LEU A 100 1.00 -2.91 12.82
CA LEU A 100 1.88 -3.13 13.96
C LEU A 100 2.23 -1.81 14.65
N LEU A 101 2.66 -0.80 13.88
CA LEU A 101 2.95 0.55 14.39
C LEU A 101 1.71 1.14 15.07
N GLY A 102 0.53 1.00 14.45
CA GLY A 102 -0.72 1.47 15.04
C GLY A 102 -0.99 0.85 16.42
N ARG A 103 -0.80 -0.46 16.56
CA ARG A 103 -0.96 -1.14 17.87
C ARG A 103 0.08 -0.71 18.89
N LEU A 104 1.33 -0.56 18.50
CA LEU A 104 2.41 -0.16 19.40
C LEU A 104 2.26 1.28 19.89
N HIS A 105 1.69 2.16 19.07
CA HIS A 105 1.60 3.59 19.34
C HIS A 105 0.18 4.11 19.62
N GLY A 106 -0.80 3.21 19.74
CA GLY A 106 -2.20 3.57 20.06
C GLY A 106 -2.91 4.34 18.94
N VAL A 107 -2.58 4.06 17.67
CA VAL A 107 -3.23 4.64 16.50
C VAL A 107 -4.16 3.62 15.85
N ALA A 108 -5.40 4.04 15.59
CA ALA A 108 -6.36 3.25 14.85
C ALA A 108 -5.95 3.11 13.37
N THR A 109 -5.86 1.87 12.88
CA THR A 109 -5.55 1.57 11.47
C THR A 109 -6.58 0.62 10.84
N PRO A 110 -7.88 0.92 10.88
CA PRO A 110 -8.93 0.02 10.41
C PRO A 110 -8.82 -0.32 8.92
N ALA A 111 -8.52 0.66 8.05
CA ALA A 111 -8.42 0.43 6.60
C ALA A 111 -7.22 -0.47 6.29
N ASN A 112 -6.05 -0.18 6.85
CA ASN A 112 -4.85 -1.00 6.65
C ASN A 112 -5.06 -2.44 7.16
N ARG A 113 -5.79 -2.60 8.27
CA ARG A 113 -6.11 -3.92 8.81
C ARG A 113 -7.09 -4.71 7.93
N VAL A 114 -8.11 -4.06 7.37
CA VAL A 114 -9.05 -4.73 6.46
C VAL A 114 -8.34 -5.19 5.19
N VAL A 115 -7.57 -4.32 4.56
CA VAL A 115 -6.80 -4.66 3.34
C VAL A 115 -5.81 -5.80 3.61
N GLN A 116 -5.10 -5.75 4.75
CA GLN A 116 -4.20 -6.83 5.16
C GLN A 116 -4.94 -8.18 5.32
N CYS A 117 -6.10 -8.18 5.97
CA CYS A 117 -6.89 -9.40 6.15
C CYS A 117 -7.38 -9.98 4.82
N LEU A 118 -7.90 -9.13 3.93
CA LEU A 118 -8.43 -9.56 2.62
C LEU A 118 -7.32 -10.09 1.71
N ALA A 119 -6.18 -9.40 1.65
CA ALA A 119 -5.03 -9.88 0.86
C ALA A 119 -4.53 -11.25 1.35
N ASN A 120 -4.50 -11.46 2.67
CA ASN A 120 -4.15 -12.76 3.25
C ASN A 120 -5.19 -13.84 2.97
N GLN A 121 -6.48 -13.47 2.86
CA GLN A 121 -7.54 -14.40 2.48
C GLN A 121 -7.38 -14.83 1.02
N LEU A 122 -7.27 -13.87 0.09
CA LEU A 122 -7.12 -14.17 -1.34
C LEU A 122 -5.87 -15.02 -1.62
N ALA A 123 -4.76 -14.75 -0.92
CA ALA A 123 -3.56 -15.56 -1.09
C ALA A 123 -3.69 -16.99 -0.56
N LYS A 124 -4.56 -17.24 0.43
CA LYS A 124 -4.89 -18.61 0.85
C LYS A 124 -5.76 -19.34 -0.17
N GLU A 125 -6.62 -18.61 -0.88
CA GLU A 125 -7.50 -19.13 -1.93
C GLU A 125 -6.73 -19.43 -3.24
N GLY A 126 -5.61 -18.75 -3.49
CA GLY A 126 -4.69 -19.06 -4.59
C GLY A 126 -5.25 -18.68 -5.97
N GLU A 127 -4.98 -19.48 -7.00
CA GLU A 127 -5.36 -19.19 -8.39
C GLU A 127 -6.88 -19.10 -8.64
N GLY A 128 -7.71 -19.57 -7.70
CA GLY A 128 -9.18 -19.46 -7.76
C GLY A 128 -9.76 -18.24 -7.02
N ALA A 129 -8.92 -17.39 -6.42
CA ALA A 129 -9.36 -16.25 -5.64
C ALA A 129 -10.13 -15.24 -6.51
N THR A 130 -11.29 -14.81 -6.03
CA THR A 130 -12.10 -13.78 -6.71
C THR A 130 -11.79 -12.42 -6.12
N PRO A 131 -11.55 -11.37 -6.94
CA PRO A 131 -11.34 -10.02 -6.42
C PRO A 131 -12.48 -9.55 -5.52
N ILE A 132 -12.15 -8.82 -4.47
CA ILE A 132 -13.13 -8.30 -3.52
C ILE A 132 -13.90 -7.14 -4.18
N PRO A 133 -15.24 -7.16 -4.19
CA PRO A 133 -16.03 -6.04 -4.71
C PRO A 133 -15.76 -4.74 -3.94
N VAL A 134 -15.72 -3.61 -4.67
CA VAL A 134 -15.47 -2.27 -4.12
C VAL A 134 -16.41 -1.95 -2.95
N ASP A 135 -17.71 -2.18 -3.11
CA ASP A 135 -18.69 -1.92 -2.04
C ASP A 135 -18.47 -2.79 -0.80
N THR A 136 -17.98 -4.02 -0.99
CA THR A 136 -17.62 -4.92 0.11
C THR A 136 -16.43 -4.37 0.88
N LEU A 137 -15.40 -3.88 0.19
CA LEU A 137 -14.24 -3.28 0.82
C LEU A 137 -14.65 -2.05 1.67
N HIS A 138 -15.44 -1.14 1.09
CA HIS A 138 -15.97 0.04 1.78
C HIS A 138 -16.73 -0.33 3.06
N ARG A 139 -17.68 -1.26 2.96
CA ARG A 139 -18.48 -1.70 4.10
C ARG A 139 -17.62 -2.28 5.21
N LEU A 140 -16.67 -3.16 4.89
CA LEU A 140 -15.79 -3.77 5.89
C LEU A 140 -14.90 -2.74 6.59
N ILE A 141 -14.42 -1.74 5.85
CA ILE A 141 -13.67 -0.62 6.41
C ILE A 141 -14.56 0.18 7.37
N GLN A 142 -15.79 0.51 6.98
CA GLN A 142 -16.73 1.27 7.81
C GLN A 142 -17.09 0.53 9.10
N GLU A 143 -17.46 -0.75 9.01
CA GLU A 143 -17.77 -1.60 10.16
C GLU A 143 -16.62 -1.62 11.17
N ARG A 144 -15.38 -1.75 10.67
CA ARG A 144 -14.20 -1.78 11.53
C ARG A 144 -13.84 -0.43 12.14
N SER A 145 -14.20 0.65 11.46
CA SER A 145 -13.95 2.02 11.93
C SER A 145 -14.87 2.41 13.08
N GLY A 146 -16.11 1.91 13.09
CA GLY A 146 -17.07 2.12 14.17
C GLY A 146 -16.90 1.19 15.37
N ALA A 147 -16.01 0.20 15.29
CA ALA A 147 -15.76 -0.80 16.34
C ALA A 147 -14.53 -0.48 17.22
N LEU A 148 -13.93 0.70 17.05
CA LEU A 148 -12.75 1.20 17.77
C LEU A 148 -13.15 2.34 18.71
#